data_AF-A0A8X8CLI5-F1
#
_entry.id   AF-A0A8X8CLI5-F1
#
_cell.length_a   1.000
_cell.length_b   1.000
_cell.length_c   1.000
_cell.angle_alpha   90.00
_cell.angle_beta   90.00
_cell.angle_gamma   90.00
#
_symmetry.space_group_name_H-M   'P 1'
#
loop_
_entity.id
_entity.type
_entity.pdbx_description
1 polymer ?
#
loop_
_entity_poly.entity_id
_entity_poly.type
_entity_poly.pdbx_seq_one_letter_code
_entity_poly.pdbx_strand_id
1 'polypeptide(L)'
;MEVRPNETVDNSTQYRRHVPATPSKQAVVPPNTVETTSVSQRLQKELMSLMMIGGDLGVSAFPEGESIFAWIGTIAGGEGTAYEGLSYKLSLRFPLDYPFKPPQIKFETMCFHPNVDQFGNICLDILQVSIIVLVELKGCGRWQMSK
;
A
#
# COMPACT_ATOMS: atom_id res chain seq x y z
N MET A 1 19.38 -85.93 17.28
CA MET A 1 19.53 -84.69 16.50
C MET A 1 20.60 -83.87 17.18
N GLU A 2 21.85 -84.20 16.84
CA GLU A 2 23.04 -83.63 17.48
C GLU A 2 23.32 -82.24 16.93
N VAL A 3 23.46 -81.31 17.87
CA VAL A 3 23.92 -79.95 17.66
C VAL A 3 25.45 -80.01 17.62
N ARG A 4 26.04 -79.68 16.47
CA ARG A 4 27.46 -79.30 16.36
C ARG A 4 27.57 -77.94 15.66
N PRO A 5 28.51 -77.09 16.11
CA PRO A 5 28.62 -75.69 15.73
C PRO A 5 29.44 -75.52 14.45
N ASN A 6 29.23 -74.42 13.73
CA ASN A 6 30.15 -74.00 12.67
C ASN A 6 30.65 -72.58 12.95
N GLU A 7 31.95 -72.41 12.80
CA GLU A 7 32.74 -71.28 13.28
C GLU A 7 32.63 -70.03 12.39
N THR A 8 32.88 -68.92 13.07
CA THR A 8 33.22 -67.55 12.65
C THR A 8 33.78 -67.35 11.25
N VAL A 9 33.20 -66.41 10.49
CA VAL A 9 33.81 -65.12 10.09
C VAL A 9 32.66 -64.12 9.82
N ASP A 10 32.50 -63.07 10.63
CA ASP A 10 31.80 -61.86 10.15
C ASP A 10 32.56 -60.60 10.58
N ASN A 11 32.73 -59.75 9.58
CA ASN A 11 33.65 -58.64 9.51
C ASN A 11 33.11 -57.46 10.30
N SER A 12 33.91 -56.97 11.23
CA SER A 12 33.63 -55.75 11.98
C SER A 12 33.76 -54.54 11.05
N THR A 13 32.65 -53.96 10.57
CA THR A 13 32.56 -52.50 10.32
C THR A 13 31.11 -52.04 10.11
N GLN A 14 30.45 -51.74 11.23
CA GLN A 14 29.86 -50.44 11.51
C GLN A 14 29.31 -49.64 10.31
N TYR A 15 28.00 -49.77 10.01
CA TYR A 15 27.21 -48.57 9.69
C TYR A 15 25.76 -48.69 10.13
N ARG A 16 25.37 -47.69 10.91
CA ARG A 16 24.11 -47.52 11.64
C ARG A 16 22.96 -47.27 10.65
N ARG A 17 21.85 -48.01 10.83
CA ARG A 17 20.56 -47.74 10.15
C ARG A 17 20.08 -46.34 10.52
N HIS A 18 19.97 -45.45 9.53
CA HIS A 18 19.24 -44.20 9.65
C HIS A 18 17.98 -44.26 8.76
N VAL A 19 16.85 -43.98 9.41
CA VAL A 19 15.51 -43.86 8.84
C VAL A 19 15.47 -42.66 7.88
N PRO A 20 14.86 -42.75 6.67
CA PRO A 20 14.70 -41.59 5.81
C PRO A 20 13.62 -40.66 6.40
N ALA A 21 14.05 -39.52 6.94
CA ALA A 21 13.17 -38.39 7.20
C ALA A 21 12.89 -37.67 5.86
N THR A 22 11.63 -37.57 5.50
CA THR A 22 11.13 -36.69 4.43
C THR A 22 11.53 -35.24 4.71
N PRO A 23 12.26 -34.55 3.82
CA PRO A 23 12.38 -33.11 3.90
C PRO A 23 11.11 -32.47 3.33
N SER A 24 10.37 -31.82 4.22
CA SER A 24 9.24 -30.95 3.93
C SER A 24 9.59 -29.95 2.82
N LYS A 25 8.70 -29.81 1.84
CA LYS A 25 8.70 -28.70 0.88
C LYS A 25 8.68 -27.38 1.67
N GLN A 26 9.84 -26.74 1.79
CA GLN A 26 9.93 -25.38 2.30
C GLN A 26 9.39 -24.47 1.20
N ALA A 27 8.20 -23.90 1.43
CA ALA A 27 7.66 -22.86 0.56
C ALA A 27 8.63 -21.69 0.53
N VAL A 28 9.01 -21.27 -0.68
CA VAL A 28 9.80 -20.05 -0.92
C VAL A 28 8.97 -18.88 -0.40
N VAL A 29 9.40 -18.28 0.70
CA VAL A 29 8.82 -17.02 1.19
C VAL A 29 9.24 -15.94 0.19
N PRO A 30 8.30 -15.21 -0.45
CA PRO A 30 8.66 -14.15 -1.38
C PRO A 30 9.38 -13.01 -0.61
N PRO A 31 10.40 -12.36 -1.19
CA PRO A 31 11.31 -11.47 -0.47
C PRO A 31 10.70 -10.11 0.00
N ASN A 32 9.38 -9.92 0.01
CA ASN A 32 8.74 -8.60 0.17
C ASN A 32 7.91 -8.37 1.45
N THR A 33 7.86 -9.31 2.40
CA THR A 33 6.93 -9.23 3.55
C THR A 33 7.33 -8.20 4.62
N VAL A 34 8.62 -7.93 4.80
CA VAL A 34 9.12 -7.07 5.89
C VAL A 34 8.89 -5.58 5.61
N GLU A 35 9.12 -5.11 4.38
CA GLU A 35 8.94 -3.70 4.02
C GLU A 35 7.46 -3.32 3.87
N THR A 36 6.63 -4.23 3.36
CA THR A 36 5.19 -4.01 3.20
C THR A 36 4.49 -3.75 4.55
N THR A 37 5.00 -4.34 5.63
CA THR A 37 4.42 -4.21 6.98
C THR A 37 4.65 -2.82 7.56
N SER A 38 5.81 -2.21 7.35
CA SER A 38 6.11 -0.85 7.84
C SER A 38 5.29 0.22 7.09
N VAL A 39 5.13 0.05 5.77
CA VAL A 39 4.30 0.94 4.95
C VAL A 39 2.82 0.83 5.33
N SER A 40 2.33 -0.39 5.54
CA SER A 40 0.94 -0.62 5.97
C SER A 40 0.62 0.09 7.30
N GLN A 41 1.53 0.03 8.27
CA GLN A 41 1.37 0.74 9.55
C GLN A 41 1.36 2.26 9.37
N ARG A 42 2.19 2.80 8.46
CA ARG A 42 2.16 4.22 8.13
C ARG A 42 0.82 4.62 7.53
N LEU A 43 0.32 3.88 6.55
CA LEU A 43 -0.97 4.16 5.90
C LEU A 43 -2.13 4.09 6.90
N GLN A 44 -2.10 3.16 7.86
CA GLN A 44 -3.09 3.10 8.94
C GLN A 44 -3.08 4.35 9.83
N LYS A 45 -1.89 4.85 10.20
CA LYS A 45 -1.77 6.10 10.99
C LYS A 45 -2.29 7.30 10.21
N GLU A 46 -1.97 7.38 8.93
CA GLU A 46 -2.46 8.42 8.04
C GLU A 46 -3.98 8.39 7.86
N LEU A 47 -4.57 7.19 7.76
CA LEU A 47 -6.02 7.02 7.70
C LEU A 47 -6.69 7.56 8.96
N MET A 48 -6.17 7.20 10.15
CA MET A 48 -6.69 7.73 11.42
C MET A 48 -6.57 9.26 11.48
N SER A 49 -5.44 9.82 11.05
CA SER A 49 -5.27 11.28 11.00
C SER A 49 -6.27 11.95 10.07
N LEU A 50 -6.53 11.36 8.90
CA LEU A 50 -7.51 11.89 7.95
C LEU A 50 -8.93 11.81 8.49
N MET A 51 -9.29 10.75 9.20
CA MET A 51 -10.63 10.63 9.81
C MET A 51 -10.86 11.70 10.89
N MET A 52 -9.81 12.14 11.59
CA MET A 52 -9.92 13.13 12.65
C MET A 52 -9.96 14.58 12.13
N ILE A 53 -9.26 14.89 11.04
CA ILE A 53 -9.07 16.28 10.56
C ILE A 53 -9.77 16.53 9.21
N GLY A 54 -9.99 15.48 8.42
CA GLY A 54 -10.51 15.59 7.05
C GLY A 54 -11.94 16.11 6.97
N GLY A 55 -12.80 15.74 7.94
CA GLY A 55 -14.20 16.16 7.97
C GLY A 55 -14.36 17.68 7.95
N ASP A 56 -13.62 18.38 8.81
CA ASP A 56 -13.64 19.85 8.92
C ASP A 56 -13.14 20.55 7.66
N LEU A 57 -12.26 19.86 6.91
CA LEU A 57 -11.68 20.36 5.68
C LEU A 57 -12.48 19.92 4.46
N GLY A 58 -13.58 19.17 4.59
CA GLY A 58 -14.36 18.61 3.49
C GLY A 58 -13.54 17.66 2.60
N VAL A 59 -12.61 16.91 3.19
CA VAL A 59 -11.79 15.88 2.55
C VAL A 59 -12.01 14.56 3.28
N SER A 60 -12.26 13.48 2.55
CA SER A 60 -12.32 12.13 3.12
C SER A 60 -11.61 11.16 2.20
N ALA A 61 -11.08 10.07 2.76
CA ALA A 61 -10.61 8.94 1.97
C ALA A 61 -10.59 7.66 2.80
N PHE A 62 -10.83 6.54 2.14
CA PHE A 62 -10.92 5.23 2.78
C PHE A 62 -10.32 4.14 1.88
N PRO A 63 -9.76 3.06 2.45
CA PRO A 63 -9.29 1.92 1.68
C PRO A 63 -10.38 1.32 0.80
N GLU A 64 -10.01 0.94 -0.41
CA GLU A 64 -10.83 0.25 -1.40
C GLU A 64 -10.66 -1.27 -1.20
N GLY A 65 -11.71 -1.91 -0.67
CA GLY A 65 -11.71 -3.35 -0.41
C GLY A 65 -10.76 -3.73 0.74
N GLU A 66 -9.99 -4.80 0.53
CA GLU A 66 -9.11 -5.37 1.57
C GLU A 66 -7.68 -4.80 1.56
N SER A 67 -7.30 -4.06 0.52
CA SER A 67 -5.95 -3.54 0.37
C SER A 67 -5.81 -2.15 0.96
N ILE A 68 -4.92 -1.99 1.94
CA ILE A 68 -4.56 -0.68 2.52
C ILE A 68 -3.78 0.21 1.55
N PHE A 69 -3.35 -0.30 0.39
CA PHE A 69 -2.55 0.44 -0.61
C PHE A 69 -3.40 1.14 -1.69
N ALA A 70 -4.72 1.02 -1.62
CA ALA A 70 -5.63 1.56 -2.61
C ALA A 70 -6.79 2.24 -1.93
N TRP A 71 -6.97 3.54 -2.12
CA TRP A 71 -8.01 4.30 -1.43
C TRP A 71 -8.90 5.04 -2.42
N ILE A 72 -10.14 5.27 -2.01
CA ILE A 72 -11.07 6.18 -2.65
C ILE A 72 -11.24 7.40 -1.75
N GLY A 73 -11.01 8.58 -2.32
CA GLY A 73 -11.16 9.86 -1.67
C GLY A 73 -12.30 10.69 -2.23
N THR A 74 -12.80 11.62 -1.42
CA THR A 74 -13.71 12.68 -1.83
C THR A 74 -13.16 14.03 -1.36
N ILE A 75 -13.22 15.04 -2.23
CA ILE A 75 -12.90 16.43 -1.92
C ILE A 75 -14.09 17.31 -2.29
N ALA A 76 -14.62 18.07 -1.34
CA ALA A 76 -15.56 19.16 -1.62
C ALA A 76 -14.82 20.38 -2.17
N GLY A 77 -15.36 21.07 -3.17
CA GLY A 77 -14.78 22.32 -3.65
C GLY A 77 -14.83 23.42 -2.59
N GLY A 78 -13.84 24.30 -2.62
CA GLY A 78 -13.70 25.38 -1.63
C GLY A 78 -14.73 26.49 -1.81
N GLU A 79 -15.20 27.07 -0.71
CA GLU A 79 -16.06 28.26 -0.71
C GLU A 79 -15.36 29.45 -1.39
N GLY A 80 -16.12 30.25 -2.14
CA GLY A 80 -15.63 31.39 -2.91
C GLY A 80 -14.84 31.02 -4.17
N THR A 81 -14.85 29.75 -4.57
CA THR A 81 -14.15 29.28 -5.79
C THR A 81 -15.13 28.85 -6.87
N ALA A 82 -14.67 28.73 -8.11
CA ALA A 82 -15.47 28.15 -9.21
C ALA A 82 -15.89 26.69 -8.96
N TYR A 83 -15.35 26.05 -7.92
CA TYR A 83 -15.65 24.67 -7.55
C TYR A 83 -16.59 24.56 -6.34
N GLU A 84 -17.01 25.67 -5.74
CA GLU A 84 -17.89 25.69 -4.58
C GLU A 84 -19.15 24.85 -4.83
N GLY A 85 -19.54 24.04 -3.82
CA GLY A 85 -20.70 23.15 -3.91
C GLY A 85 -20.49 21.88 -4.75
N LEU A 86 -19.34 21.74 -5.43
CA LEU A 86 -18.98 20.52 -6.16
C LEU A 86 -18.28 19.51 -5.25
N SER A 87 -18.39 18.23 -5.61
CA SER A 87 -17.75 17.11 -4.92
C SER A 87 -17.01 16.24 -5.92
N TYR A 88 -15.74 15.98 -5.66
CA TYR A 88 -14.85 15.26 -6.54
C TYR A 88 -14.40 13.96 -5.91
N LYS A 89 -14.61 12.86 -6.62
CA LYS A 89 -14.07 11.55 -6.26
C LYS A 89 -12.66 11.39 -6.82
N LEU A 90 -11.78 10.80 -6.03
CA LEU A 90 -10.39 10.51 -6.40
C LEU A 90 -10.04 9.06 -6.09
N SER A 91 -9.14 8.49 -6.89
CA SER A 91 -8.45 7.24 -6.58
C SER A 91 -7.02 7.54 -6.14
N LEU A 92 -6.58 6.90 -5.06
CA LEU A 92 -5.21 6.97 -4.55
C LEU A 92 -4.61 5.57 -4.55
N ARG A 93 -3.40 5.42 -5.12
CA ARG A 93 -2.64 4.16 -5.11
C ARG A 93 -1.26 4.41 -4.51
N PHE A 94 -0.98 3.73 -3.41
CA PHE A 94 0.28 3.85 -2.68
C PHE A 94 1.27 2.79 -3.17
N PRO A 95 2.49 3.17 -3.55
CA PRO A 95 3.51 2.20 -3.92
C PRO A 95 4.10 1.52 -2.66
N LEU A 96 4.77 0.37 -2.84
CA LEU A 96 5.36 -0.40 -1.74
C LEU A 96 6.56 0.31 -1.08
N ASP A 97 7.15 1.28 -1.76
CA ASP A 97 8.24 2.13 -1.25
C ASP A 97 7.74 3.50 -0.77
N TYR A 98 6.43 3.65 -0.53
CA TYR A 98 5.89 4.84 0.14
C TYR A 98 6.51 4.98 1.55
N PRO A 99 6.93 6.19 1.99
CA PRO A 99 6.74 7.50 1.37
C PRO A 99 7.90 7.97 0.47
N PHE A 100 8.88 7.13 0.15
CA PHE A 100 10.00 7.51 -0.71
C PHE A 100 9.55 7.77 -2.15
N LYS A 101 8.53 7.03 -2.62
CA LYS A 101 7.75 7.39 -3.81
C LYS A 101 6.38 7.92 -3.42
N PRO A 102 5.88 8.97 -4.10
CA PRO A 102 4.56 9.51 -3.83
C PRO A 102 3.45 8.55 -4.27
N PRO A 103 2.24 8.67 -3.70
CA PRO A 103 1.09 7.95 -4.20
C PRO A 103 0.69 8.47 -5.58
N GLN A 104 0.13 7.59 -6.41
CA GLN A 104 -0.58 8.01 -7.61
C GLN A 104 -1.97 8.49 -7.22
N ILE A 105 -2.31 9.74 -7.55
CA ILE A 105 -3.62 10.34 -7.29
C ILE A 105 -4.26 10.72 -8.62
N LYS A 106 -5.54 10.39 -8.78
CA LYS A 106 -6.30 10.64 -10.00
C LYS A 106 -7.73 11.06 -9.66
N PHE A 107 -8.23 12.07 -10.36
CA PHE A 107 -9.65 12.43 -10.33
C PHE A 107 -10.46 11.39 -11.10
N GLU A 108 -11.45 10.79 -10.43
CA GLU A 108 -12.46 9.96 -11.10
C GLU A 108 -13.63 10.81 -11.60
N THR A 109 -13.99 11.84 -10.83
CA THR A 109 -14.94 12.86 -11.28
C THR A 109 -14.23 13.82 -12.23
N MET A 110 -14.83 14.11 -13.38
CA MET A 110 -14.28 15.09 -14.32
C MET A 110 -14.06 16.44 -13.64
N CYS A 111 -12.83 16.95 -13.67
CA CYS A 111 -12.43 18.20 -13.03
C CYS A 111 -11.77 19.10 -14.07
N PHE A 112 -12.35 20.27 -14.29
CA PHE A 112 -11.79 21.28 -15.19
C PHE A 112 -10.82 22.17 -14.41
N HIS A 113 -9.56 21.78 -14.35
CA HIS A 113 -8.52 22.50 -13.61
C HIS A 113 -7.22 22.57 -14.43
N PRO A 114 -6.45 23.68 -14.42
CA PRO A 114 -5.24 23.83 -15.23
C PRO A 114 -4.19 22.74 -15.03
N ASN A 115 -4.14 22.17 -13.83
CA ASN A 115 -3.22 21.09 -13.46
C ASN A 115 -3.85 19.68 -13.53
N VAL A 116 -5.06 19.54 -14.07
CA VAL A 116 -5.73 18.24 -14.23
C VAL A 116 -6.01 18.02 -15.71
N ASP A 117 -5.52 16.91 -16.26
CA ASP A 117 -5.79 16.55 -17.64
C ASP A 117 -7.21 15.98 -17.84
N GLN A 118 -7.61 15.76 -19.09
CA GLN A 118 -8.92 15.20 -19.44
C GLN A 118 -9.15 13.78 -18.89
N PHE A 119 -8.09 13.08 -18.50
CA PHE A 119 -8.16 11.75 -17.91
C PHE A 119 -8.16 11.81 -16.38
N GLY A 120 -8.08 12.98 -15.76
CA GLY A 120 -8.05 13.17 -14.31
C GLY A 120 -6.66 13.04 -13.69
N ASN A 121 -5.59 12.96 -14.48
CA ASN A 121 -4.22 12.93 -13.94
C ASN A 121 -3.81 14.33 -13.49
N ILE A 122 -3.11 14.39 -12.35
CA ILE A 122 -2.66 15.63 -11.74
C ILE A 122 -1.20 15.89 -12.12
N CYS A 123 -0.92 17.05 -12.70
CA CYS A 123 0.42 17.52 -13.03
C CYS A 123 0.88 18.54 -11.98
N LEU A 124 1.28 18.07 -10.80
CA LEU A 124 1.85 18.90 -9.72
C LEU A 124 3.14 18.29 -9.20
N ASP A 125 4.18 19.13 -9.12
CA ASP A 125 5.51 18.78 -8.59
C ASP A 125 5.48 18.54 -7.06
N ILE A 126 4.42 18.99 -6.39
CA ILE A 126 4.26 19.00 -4.91
C ILE A 126 3.57 17.73 -4.39
N LEU A 127 3.25 16.75 -5.24
CA LEU A 127 2.66 15.46 -4.79
C LEU A 127 3.57 14.64 -3.86
N GLN A 128 4.76 15.17 -3.53
CA GLN A 128 5.83 14.45 -2.85
C GLN A 128 5.50 14.00 -1.44
N VAL A 129 4.56 14.60 -0.69
CA VAL A 129 4.35 14.16 0.70
C VAL A 129 2.89 14.29 1.14
N SER A 130 2.25 13.13 1.28
CA SER A 130 1.09 12.87 2.16
C SER A 130 -0.26 13.48 1.74
N ILE A 131 -1.32 12.91 2.32
CA ILE A 131 -2.76 13.28 2.22
C ILE A 131 -3.05 14.79 2.35
N ILE A 132 -2.08 15.56 2.85
CA ILE A 132 -2.12 17.03 3.02
C ILE A 132 -2.24 17.76 1.67
N VAL A 133 -1.79 17.17 0.56
CA VAL A 133 -1.96 17.77 -0.79
C VAL A 133 -3.45 17.97 -1.14
N LEU A 134 -4.34 17.13 -0.63
CA LEU A 134 -5.80 17.30 -0.83
C LEU A 134 -6.33 18.57 -0.15
N VAL A 135 -5.70 18.98 0.95
CA VAL A 135 -6.04 20.22 1.67
C VAL A 135 -5.52 21.44 0.91
N GLU A 136 -4.34 21.32 0.29
CA GLU A 136 -3.72 22.44 -0.44
C GLU A 136 -4.38 22.71 -1.80
N LEU A 137 -4.95 21.68 -2.45
CA LEU A 137 -5.78 21.87 -3.66
C LEU A 137 -7.02 22.73 -3.39
N LYS A 138 -7.56 22.75 -2.16
CA LYS A 138 -8.63 23.69 -1.79
C LYS A 138 -8.14 25.13 -1.68
N GLY A 139 -6.87 25.33 -1.29
CA GLY A 139 -6.24 26.65 -1.16
C GLY A 139 -5.89 27.33 -2.49
N CYS A 140 -5.86 26.59 -3.60
CA CYS A 140 -5.57 27.14 -4.93
C CYS A 140 -6.63 28.15 -5.42
N GLY A 141 -7.79 28.23 -4.75
CA GLY A 141 -8.79 29.28 -4.99
C GLY A 141 -8.25 30.72 -4.80
N ARG A 142 -7.15 30.93 -4.07
CA ARG A 142 -6.53 32.26 -3.93
C ARG A 142 -5.68 32.68 -5.14
N TRP A 143 -5.31 31.74 -6.02
CA TRP A 143 -4.53 32.05 -7.23
C TRP A 143 -5.38 32.60 -8.38
N GLN A 144 -6.72 32.50 -8.31
CA GLN A 144 -7.62 32.97 -9.36
C GLN A 144 -8.12 34.42 -9.17
N MET A 145 -7.77 35.12 -8.09
CA MET A 145 -8.18 36.51 -7.82
C MET A 145 -7.08 37.55 -8.06
N SER A 146 -6.04 37.22 -8.82
CA SER A 146 -5.08 38.21 -9.31
C SER A 146 -4.90 38.11 -10.82
N LYS A 147 -5.99 38.37 -11.56
CA LYS A 147 -5.98 39.12 -12.82
C LYS A 147 -7.32 39.82 -13.00
#